data_AF-A0A938K730-F1
#
_entry.id   AF-A0A938K730-F1
#
_cell.length_a   1.000
_cell.length_b   1.000
_cell.length_c   1.000
_cell.angle_alpha   90.00
_cell.angle_beta   90.00
_cell.angle_gamma   90.00
#
_symmetry.space_group_name_H-M   'P 1'
#
loop_
_entity.id
_entity.type
_entity.pdbx_description
1 polymer ?
#
loop_
_entity_poly.entity_id
_entity_poly.type
_entity_poly.pdbx_seq_one_letter_code
_entity_poly.pdbx_strand_id
1 'polypeptide(L)'
;MSDKVPDAEEFVDLDKFPIDTDSGDRRRLVTNAQASIQADGCVVLKGFVRAERIAELVAECDRVEKFGHRNFTRTNPYFLPDNESLPPTHPI
;
A
#
# COMPACT_ATOMS: atom_id res chain seq x y z
N MET A 1 -8.55 31.37 7.08
CA MET A 1 -9.05 30.12 7.68
C MET A 1 -7.87 29.19 7.73
N SER A 2 -7.47 28.71 8.91
CA SER A 2 -6.38 27.74 9.00
C SER A 2 -6.93 26.40 8.50
N ASP A 3 -6.43 25.88 7.39
CA ASP A 3 -6.75 24.51 6.98
C ASP A 3 -6.23 23.57 8.07
N LYS A 4 -7.16 22.91 8.77
CA LYS A 4 -6.82 21.86 9.74
C LYS A 4 -6.29 20.68 8.91
N VAL A 5 -5.07 20.23 9.19
CA VAL A 5 -4.58 18.97 8.65
C VAL A 5 -5.47 17.86 9.22
N PRO A 6 -6.14 17.04 8.38
CA PRO A 6 -7.02 16.00 8.87
C PRO A 6 -6.21 14.90 9.58
N ASP A 7 -6.77 14.35 10.65
CA ASP A 7 -6.11 13.29 11.41
C ASP A 7 -6.23 11.95 10.68
N ALA A 8 -5.21 11.08 10.80
CA ALA A 8 -5.20 9.78 10.13
C ALA A 8 -6.39 8.88 10.51
N GLU A 9 -6.90 9.04 11.72
CA GLU A 9 -8.08 8.33 12.25
C GLU A 9 -9.35 8.64 11.44
N GLU A 10 -9.43 9.81 10.79
CA GLU A 10 -10.57 10.18 9.93
C GLU A 10 -10.63 9.37 8.63
N PHE A 11 -9.53 8.71 8.24
CA PHE A 11 -9.41 7.93 7.01
C PHE A 11 -9.54 6.42 7.23
N VAL A 12 -9.27 5.92 8.44
CA VAL A 12 -9.30 4.50 8.76
C VAL A 12 -10.68 4.09 9.29
N ASP A 13 -11.20 2.95 8.85
CA ASP A 13 -12.41 2.33 9.41
C ASP A 13 -12.08 1.65 10.75
N LEU A 14 -11.95 2.44 11.82
CA LEU A 14 -11.60 1.95 13.16
C LEU A 14 -12.68 1.07 13.79
N ASP A 15 -13.94 1.17 13.31
CA ASP A 15 -15.03 0.29 13.74
C ASP A 15 -14.76 -1.15 13.28
N LYS A 16 -14.23 -1.31 12.05
CA LYS A 16 -13.83 -2.60 11.49
C LYS A 16 -12.41 -3.01 11.88
N PHE A 17 -11.53 -2.03 12.12
CA PHE A 17 -10.12 -2.22 12.42
C PHE A 17 -9.75 -1.44 13.71
N PRO A 18 -10.06 -1.97 14.91
CA PRO A 18 -9.87 -1.27 16.18
C PRO A 18 -8.40 -1.25 16.61
N ILE A 19 -7.54 -0.61 15.80
CA ILE A 19 -6.08 -0.56 15.95
C ILE A 19 -5.61 0.60 16.83
N ASP A 20 -6.50 1.54 17.12
CA ASP A 20 -6.33 2.71 17.97
C ASP A 20 -6.33 2.38 19.47
N THR A 21 -6.78 1.18 19.86
CA THR A 21 -6.88 0.75 21.26
C THR A 21 -6.15 -0.57 21.53
N ASP A 22 -5.75 -0.81 22.79
CA ASP A 22 -5.23 -2.11 23.21
C ASP A 22 -6.34 -3.07 23.61
N SER A 23 -6.96 -3.66 22.59
CA SER A 23 -8.10 -4.56 22.73
C SER A 23 -7.75 -6.02 22.38
N GLY A 24 -8.59 -6.94 22.86
CA GLY A 24 -8.55 -8.34 22.42
C GLY A 24 -8.80 -8.47 20.91
N ASP A 25 -9.64 -7.60 20.35
CA ASP A 25 -9.95 -7.58 18.92
C ASP A 25 -8.77 -7.11 18.08
N ARG A 26 -8.02 -6.09 18.53
CA ARG A 26 -6.75 -5.72 17.90
C ARG A 26 -5.80 -6.92 17.85
N ARG A 27 -5.61 -7.61 18.98
CA ARG A 27 -4.71 -8.77 19.05
C ARG A 27 -5.14 -9.89 18.10
N ARG A 28 -6.44 -10.22 18.07
CA ARG A 28 -6.98 -11.20 17.11
C ARG A 28 -6.76 -10.79 15.67
N LEU A 29 -6.98 -9.51 15.34
CA LEU A 29 -6.76 -8.98 14.00
C LEU A 29 -5.30 -9.13 13.56
N VAL A 30 -4.35 -8.78 14.45
CA VAL A 30 -2.91 -8.94 14.19
C VAL A 30 -2.53 -10.41 14.02
N THR A 31 -3.01 -11.30 14.89
CA THR A 31 -2.75 -12.75 14.77
C THR A 31 -3.25 -13.31 13.44
N ASN A 32 -4.46 -12.92 13.00
CA ASN A 32 -4.99 -13.36 11.72
C ASN A 32 -4.16 -12.81 10.54
N ALA A 33 -3.77 -11.53 10.59
CA ALA A 33 -2.92 -10.93 9.56
C ALA A 33 -1.55 -11.62 9.46
N GLN A 34 -0.93 -11.95 10.61
CA GLN A 34 0.31 -12.72 10.66
C GLN A 34 0.13 -14.11 10.03
N ALA A 35 -0.97 -14.80 10.31
CA ALA A 35 -1.26 -16.09 9.71
C ALA A 35 -1.42 -16.00 8.17
N SER A 36 -2.13 -15.00 7.66
CA SER A 36 -2.23 -14.75 6.21
C SER A 36 -0.87 -14.47 5.57
N ILE A 37 -0.03 -13.65 6.22
CA ILE A 37 1.32 -13.38 5.71
C ILE A 37 2.17 -14.66 5.66
N GLN A 38 2.07 -15.53 6.67
CA GLN A 38 2.80 -16.80 6.67
C GLN A 38 2.31 -17.76 5.58
N ALA A 39 1.01 -17.78 5.30
CA ALA A 39 0.42 -18.67 4.30
C ALA A 39 0.60 -18.16 2.86
N ASP A 40 0.32 -16.88 2.63
CA ASP A 40 0.13 -16.27 1.31
C ASP A 40 1.19 -15.20 0.97
N GLY A 41 2.11 -14.92 1.90
CA GLY A 41 3.09 -13.84 1.76
C GLY A 41 2.50 -12.44 1.90
N CYS A 42 1.19 -12.30 2.13
CA CYS A 42 0.49 -11.02 2.22
C CYS A 42 -0.81 -11.10 3.03
N VAL A 43 -1.41 -9.94 3.32
CA VAL A 43 -2.76 -9.82 3.89
C VAL A 43 -3.52 -8.71 3.17
N VAL A 44 -4.80 -8.93 2.85
CA VAL A 44 -5.66 -7.93 2.20
C VAL A 44 -6.67 -7.38 3.20
N LEU A 45 -6.46 -6.14 3.64
CA LEU A 45 -7.35 -5.43 4.57
C LEU A 45 -8.45 -4.68 3.79
N LYS A 46 -9.45 -5.41 3.30
CA LYS A 46 -10.52 -4.83 2.47
C LYS A 46 -11.30 -3.76 3.24
N GLY A 47 -11.36 -2.54 2.69
CA GLY A 47 -12.07 -1.42 3.31
C GLY A 47 -11.36 -0.84 4.53
N PHE A 48 -10.03 -1.01 4.64
CA PHE A 48 -9.24 -0.39 5.69
C PHE A 48 -9.34 1.14 5.66
N VAL A 49 -9.25 1.71 4.46
CA VAL A 49 -9.53 3.13 4.21
C VAL A 49 -11.02 3.29 3.94
N ARG A 50 -11.63 4.27 4.61
CA ARG A 50 -13.03 4.66 4.43
C ARG A 50 -13.27 5.09 2.98
N ALA A 51 -14.27 4.49 2.33
CA ALA A 51 -14.50 4.67 0.90
C ALA A 51 -14.78 6.13 0.52
N GLU A 52 -15.51 6.84 1.39
CA GLU A 52 -15.85 8.25 1.27
C GLU A 52 -14.65 9.20 1.35
N ARG A 53 -13.49 8.73 1.85
CA ARG A 53 -12.26 9.51 1.96
C ARG A 53 -11.26 9.28 0.84
N ILE A 54 -11.48 8.28 -0.03
CA ILE A 54 -10.54 7.93 -1.10
C ILE A 54 -10.32 9.11 -2.06
N ALA A 55 -11.38 9.82 -2.44
CA ALA A 55 -11.28 10.95 -3.36
C ALA A 55 -10.38 12.08 -2.82
N GLU A 56 -10.40 12.31 -1.51
CA GLU A 56 -9.57 13.30 -0.83
C GLU A 56 -8.08 12.90 -0.89
N LEU A 57 -7.77 11.62 -0.62
CA LEU A 57 -6.40 11.09 -0.73
C LEU A 57 -5.86 11.17 -2.16
N VAL A 58 -6.69 10.86 -3.16
CA VAL A 58 -6.31 10.97 -4.58
C VAL A 58 -6.01 12.42 -4.96
N ALA A 59 -6.87 13.37 -4.55
CA ALA A 59 -6.66 14.78 -4.83
C ALA A 59 -5.36 15.31 -4.19
N GLU A 60 -5.02 14.82 -2.99
CA GLU A 60 -3.75 15.13 -2.34
C GLU A 60 -2.56 14.61 -3.15
N CYS A 61 -2.60 13.35 -3.58
CA CYS A 61 -1.58 12.75 -4.45
C CYS A 61 -1.36 13.59 -5.73
N ASP A 62 -2.44 13.98 -6.41
CA ASP A 62 -2.37 14.80 -7.63
C ASP A 62 -1.74 16.18 -7.36
N ARG A 63 -2.05 16.80 -6.22
CA ARG A 63 -1.51 18.10 -5.83
C ARG A 63 0.00 18.06 -5.61
N VAL A 64 0.51 16.96 -5.05
CA VAL A 64 1.94 16.79 -4.71
C VAL A 64 2.76 16.11 -5.81
N GLU A 65 2.12 15.52 -6.82
CA GLU A 65 2.73 14.80 -7.93
C GLU A 65 3.90 15.57 -8.58
N LYS A 66 3.71 16.87 -8.81
CA LYS A 66 4.71 17.77 -9.41
C LYS A 66 6.02 17.91 -8.62
N PHE A 67 6.04 17.53 -7.36
CA PHE A 67 7.23 17.56 -6.50
C PHE A 67 7.95 16.20 -6.45
N GLY A 68 7.37 15.16 -7.04
CA GLY A 68 7.97 13.83 -7.10
C GLY A 68 9.19 13.78 -8.01
N HIS A 69 10.26 13.12 -7.55
CA HIS A 69 11.41 12.82 -8.41
C HIS A 69 11.00 11.77 -9.46
N ARG A 70 11.12 12.13 -10.74
CA ARG A 70 10.83 11.22 -11.86
C ARG A 70 12.11 10.54 -12.34
N ASN A 71 12.16 9.22 -12.24
CA ASN A 71 13.22 8.40 -12.81
C ASN A 71 12.67 7.57 -13.97
N PHE A 72 13.33 7.64 -15.13
CA PHE A 72 12.99 6.84 -16.30
C PHE A 72 14.09 5.80 -16.52
N THR A 73 13.76 4.54 -16.25
CA THR A 73 14.67 3.41 -16.47
C THR A 73 14.03 2.44 -17.46
N ARG A 74 14.81 1.93 -18.40
CA ARG A 74 14.44 0.79 -19.25
C ARG A 74 15.22 -0.42 -18.76
N THR A 75 14.51 -1.44 -18.30
CA THR A 75 15.09 -2.66 -17.74
C THR A 75 14.26 -3.87 -18.18
N ASN A 76 14.87 -5.05 -18.27
CA ASN A 76 14.13 -6.28 -18.46
C ASN A 76 13.40 -6.66 -17.16
N PRO A 77 12.37 -7.54 -17.18
CA PRO A 77 11.59 -7.89 -15.99
C PRO A 77 12.42 -8.49 -14.83
N TYR A 78 13.67 -8.87 -15.08
CA TYR A 78 14.56 -9.53 -14.14
C TYR A 78 15.68 -8.63 -13.63
N PHE A 79 15.81 -7.41 -14.15
CA PHE A 79 16.83 -6.44 -13.76
C PHE A 79 18.27 -6.98 -13.86
N LEU A 80 18.51 -7.86 -14.84
CA LEU A 80 19.83 -8.46 -15.11
C LEU A 80 20.40 -7.97 -16.45
N PRO A 81 21.74 -8.04 -16.67
CA PRO A 81 22.31 -7.92 -18.00
C PRO A 81 21.78 -9.02 -18.93
N ASP A 82 21.60 -8.71 -20.21
CA ASP A 82 21.22 -9.70 -21.21
C ASP A 82 22.25 -10.84 -21.28
N ASN A 83 21.77 -12.08 -21.41
CA ASN A 83 22.63 -13.25 -21.49
C ASN A 83 22.69 -13.81 -22.91
N GLU A 84 23.79 -13.52 -23.62
CA GLU A 84 24.00 -13.95 -25.01
C GLU A 84 24.07 -15.48 -25.20
N SER A 85 24.23 -16.25 -24.12
CA SER A 85 24.18 -17.72 -24.18
C SER A 85 22.75 -18.28 -24.27
N LEU A 86 21.72 -17.45 -24.12
CA LEU A 86 20.31 -17.84 -24.14
C LEU A 86 19.62 -17.47 -25.46
N PRO A 87 18.56 -18.18 -25.86
CA PRO A 87 17.79 -17.83 -27.05
C PRO A 87 17.20 -16.41 -26.96
N PRO A 88 16.99 -15.70 -28.08
CA PRO A 88 16.43 -14.34 -28.08
C PRO A 88 15.01 -14.21 -27.50
N THR A 89 14.26 -15.31 -27.40
CA THR A 89 12.93 -15.36 -26.78
C THR A 89 12.98 -15.71 -25.29
N HIS A 90 14.17 -15.96 -24.76
CA HIS A 90 14.35 -16.22 -23.34
C HIS A 90 14.06 -14.93 -22.56
N PRO A 91 13.35 -15.01 -21.42
CA PRO A 91 12.89 -13.81 -20.71
C PRO A 91 14.01 -13.05 -19.98
N ILE A 92 15.22 -13.62 -19.92
CA ILE A 92 16.50 -13.07 -19.41
C ILE A 92 17.52 -13.14 -20.54
#